data_AF-A0A6S6TQC4-F1
#
_entry.id   AF-A0A6S6TQC4-F1
#
_cell.length_a   1.000
_cell.length_b   1.000
_cell.length_c   1.000
_cell.angle_alpha   90.00
_cell.angle_beta   90.00
_cell.angle_gamma   90.00
#
_symmetry.space_group_name_H-M   'P 1'
#
loop_
_entity.id
_entity.type
_entity.pdbx_description
1 polymer ?
#
loop_
_entity_poly.entity_id
_entity_poly.type
_entity_poly.pdbx_seq_one_letter_code
_entity_poly.pdbx_strand_id
1 'polypeptide(L)'
;MLVLLIEKYEEKAWAISEPDPIEAIKLRMEQMHLKQQDLVPYIENKSKVSEVLNRKVGLSLNMIYNLAKGLHLPLEVLLQPVRKMKVG
;
A
#
# COMPACT_ATOMS: atom_id res chain seq x y z
N MET A 1 9.17 -20.04 -28.42
CA MET A 1 8.80 -20.65 -27.12
C MET A 1 10.06 -20.68 -26.29
N LEU A 2 10.21 -20.09 -25.10
CA LEU A 2 9.26 -19.87 -23.99
C LEU A 2 9.36 -18.43 -23.45
N VAL A 3 8.24 -17.71 -23.38
CA VAL A 3 8.09 -16.56 -22.48
C VAL A 3 7.66 -17.14 -21.14
N LEU A 4 8.64 -17.57 -20.35
CA LEU A 4 8.45 -18.13 -19.02
C LEU A 4 8.42 -16.97 -18.00
N LEU A 5 7.20 -16.55 -17.67
CA LEU A 5 6.77 -16.15 -16.34
C LEU A 5 7.76 -15.30 -15.52
N ILE A 6 7.95 -14.03 -15.91
CA ILE A 6 8.53 -13.00 -15.04
C ILE A 6 7.46 -12.53 -14.03
N GLU A 7 6.78 -13.47 -13.35
CA GLU A 7 5.79 -13.14 -12.31
C GLU A 7 6.28 -13.56 -10.92
N LYS A 8 7.50 -14.11 -10.79
CA LYS A 8 8.01 -14.67 -9.53
C LYS A 8 9.38 -14.16 -9.08
N TYR A 9 9.87 -13.04 -9.62
CA TYR A 9 11.21 -12.55 -9.27
C TYR A 9 11.25 -11.24 -8.47
N GLU A 10 10.13 -10.57 -8.21
CA GLU A 10 10.13 -9.35 -7.38
C GLU A 10 9.70 -9.57 -5.92
N GLU A 11 9.29 -10.78 -5.52
CA GLU A 11 8.87 -11.04 -4.13
C GLU A 11 10.03 -11.01 -3.10
N LYS A 12 11.30 -10.98 -3.54
CA LYS A 12 12.46 -11.18 -2.65
C LYS A 12 13.17 -9.91 -2.15
N ALA A 13 12.67 -8.71 -2.45
CA ALA A 13 13.30 -7.46 -2.01
C ALA A 13 12.66 -6.79 -0.77
N TRP A 14 11.50 -7.24 -0.29
CA TRP A 14 10.79 -6.59 0.82
C TRP A 14 11.24 -7.02 2.23
N ALA A 15 12.27 -7.85 2.35
CA ALA A 15 12.70 -8.43 3.62
C ALA A 15 13.69 -7.56 4.40
N ILE A 16 13.40 -6.29 4.68
CA ILE A 16 14.11 -5.53 5.74
C ILE A 16 13.13 -4.53 6.37
N SER A 17 12.67 -4.81 7.59
CA SER A 17 11.65 -4.08 8.38
C SER A 17 10.21 -4.27 7.87
N GLU A 18 9.43 -5.08 8.59
CA GLU A 18 7.96 -5.16 8.48
C GLU A 18 7.36 -3.78 8.16
N PRO A 19 6.97 -3.51 6.89
CA PRO A 19 6.65 -2.17 6.51
C PRO A 19 5.24 -1.87 7.00
N ASP A 20 5.13 -0.83 7.84
CA ASP A 20 3.85 -0.20 8.16
C ASP A 20 3.04 -0.08 6.85
N PRO A 21 1.79 -0.57 6.80
CA PRO A 21 1.00 -0.62 5.58
C PRO A 21 0.91 0.75 4.89
N ILE A 22 0.94 1.84 5.67
CA ILE A 22 0.92 3.20 5.15
C ILE A 22 2.25 3.57 4.47
N GLU A 23 3.39 3.14 5.01
CA GLU A 23 4.68 3.36 4.36
C GLU A 23 4.84 2.50 3.12
N ALA A 24 4.32 1.27 3.12
CA ALA A 24 4.27 0.44 1.91
C ALA A 24 3.46 1.11 0.79
N ILE A 25 2.29 1.68 1.11
CA ILE A 25 1.48 2.45 0.15
C ILE A 25 2.26 3.65 -0.38
N LYS A 26 2.90 4.45 0.49
CA LYS A 26 3.65 5.64 0.07
C LYS A 26 4.85 5.30 -0.81
N LEU A 27 5.62 4.29 -0.44
CA LEU A 27 6.75 3.80 -1.24
C LEU A 27 6.26 3.37 -2.62
N ARG A 28 5.12 2.67 -2.66
CA ARG A 28 4.53 2.23 -3.92
C ARG A 28 4.02 3.39 -4.77
N MET A 29 3.44 4.42 -4.14
CA MET A 29 3.10 5.66 -4.83
C MET A 29 4.32 6.33 -5.45
N GLU A 30 5.45 6.39 -4.73
CA GLU A 30 6.70 6.97 -5.24
C GLU A 30 7.22 6.20 -6.46
N GLN A 31 7.30 4.87 -6.35
CA GLN A 31 7.73 3.97 -7.44
C GLN A 31 6.86 4.08 -8.71
N MET A 32 5.55 4.31 -8.52
CA MET A 32 4.57 4.42 -9.61
C MET A 32 4.28 5.87 -10.01
N HIS A 33 4.99 6.85 -9.42
CA HIS A 33 4.76 8.29 -9.60
C HIS A 33 3.30 8.75 -9.37
N LEU A 34 2.61 8.11 -8.42
CA LEU A 34 1.22 8.41 -8.06
C LEU A 34 1.14 9.58 -7.07
N LYS A 35 0.10 10.39 -7.23
CA LYS A 35 -0.30 11.41 -6.27
C LYS A 35 -1.44 10.89 -5.40
N GLN A 36 -1.71 11.55 -4.27
CA GLN A 36 -2.80 11.15 -3.37
C GLN A 36 -4.16 11.07 -4.07
N GLN A 37 -4.43 11.96 -5.04
CA GLN A 37 -5.68 11.92 -5.81
C GLN A 37 -5.85 10.62 -6.61
N ASP A 38 -4.75 9.97 -6.98
CA ASP A 38 -4.77 8.74 -7.78
C ASP A 38 -5.09 7.51 -6.90
N LEU A 39 -5.12 7.67 -5.57
CA LEU A 39 -5.58 6.64 -4.64
C LEU A 39 -7.10 6.66 -4.41
N VAL A 40 -7.82 7.68 -4.88
CA VAL A 40 -9.28 7.78 -4.72
C VAL A 40 -10.04 6.52 -5.21
N PRO A 41 -9.67 5.90 -6.35
CA PRO A 41 -10.30 4.65 -6.79
C PRO A 41 -10.14 3.48 -5.81
N TYR A 42 -9.12 3.50 -4.96
CA TYR A 42 -8.84 2.45 -3.97
C TYR A 42 -9.36 2.82 -2.57
N ILE A 43 -9.40 4.11 -2.26
CA ILE A 43 -9.75 4.68 -0.96
C ILE A 43 -10.83 5.77 -1.16
N GLU A 44 -12.03 5.34 -1.56
CA GLU A 44 -13.32 6.07 -1.60
C GLU A 44 -13.30 7.53 -2.09
N ASN A 45 -12.72 8.45 -1.31
CA ASN A 45 -12.67 9.89 -1.59
C ASN A 45 -11.35 10.53 -1.10
N LYS A 46 -11.08 11.76 -1.57
CA LYS A 46 -9.83 12.48 -1.24
C LYS A 46 -9.63 12.73 0.25
N SER A 47 -10.70 12.98 1.02
CA SER A 47 -10.60 13.15 2.48
C SER A 47 -10.10 11.87 3.12
N LYS A 48 -10.66 10.72 2.69
CA LYS A 48 -10.32 9.42 3.24
C LYS A 48 -8.90 8.99 2.90
N VAL A 49 -8.44 9.27 1.68
CA VAL A 49 -7.02 9.10 1.31
C VAL A 49 -6.12 9.83 2.28
N SER A 50 -6.38 11.12 2.54
CA SER A 50 -5.56 11.92 3.46
C SER A 50 -5.60 11.37 4.89
N GLU A 51 -6.78 10.99 5.39
CA GLU A 51 -6.92 10.38 6.72
C GLU A 51 -6.09 9.09 6.87
N VAL A 52 -6.13 8.22 5.87
CA VAL A 52 -5.39 6.95 5.84
C VAL A 52 -3.89 7.21 5.78
N LEU A 53 -3.42 8.04 4.84
CA LEU A 53 -1.99 8.35 4.69
C LEU A 53 -1.38 9.07 5.90
N ASN A 54 -2.21 9.78 6.66
CA ASN A 54 -1.85 10.41 7.92
C ASN A 54 -2.17 9.56 9.16
N ARG A 55 -2.55 8.28 8.99
CA ARG A 55 -2.82 7.33 10.07
C ARG A 55 -3.92 7.75 11.04
N LYS A 56 -4.82 8.64 10.61
CA LYS A 56 -5.98 9.06 11.40
C LYS A 56 -7.04 7.97 11.45
N VAL A 57 -7.16 7.18 10.38
CA VAL A 57 -8.06 6.04 10.26
C VAL A 57 -7.30 4.85 9.67
N GLY A 58 -7.61 3.64 10.13
CA GLY A 58 -7.07 2.39 9.57
C GLY A 58 -7.67 2.01 8.22
N LEU A 59 -7.09 1.01 7.57
CA LEU A 59 -7.60 0.47 6.32
C LEU A 59 -8.83 -0.43 6.58
N SER A 60 -9.88 -0.29 5.78
CA SER A 60 -10.98 -1.26 5.73
C SER A 60 -10.60 -2.45 4.86
N LEU A 61 -11.30 -3.60 4.99
CA LEU A 61 -11.06 -4.77 4.13
C LEU A 61 -11.21 -4.47 2.64
N ASN A 62 -12.18 -3.63 2.27
CA ASN A 62 -12.37 -3.20 0.88
C ASN A 62 -11.17 -2.37 0.39
N MET A 63 -10.65 -1.46 1.22
CA MET A 63 -9.46 -0.68 0.87
C MET A 63 -8.24 -1.60 0.70
N ILE A 64 -8.05 -2.55 1.61
CA ILE A 64 -6.96 -3.53 1.54
C ILE A 64 -7.01 -4.30 0.22
N TYR A 65 -8.19 -4.83 -0.14
CA TYR A 65 -8.37 -5.56 -1.39
C TYR A 65 -8.08 -4.70 -2.62
N ASN A 66 -8.63 -3.47 -2.65
CA ASN A 66 -8.46 -2.56 -3.78
C ASN A 66 -7.00 -2.10 -3.94
N LEU A 67 -6.32 -1.78 -2.83
CA LEU A 67 -4.91 -1.38 -2.84
C LEU A 67 -4.00 -2.55 -3.23
N ALA A 68 -4.25 -3.75 -2.72
CA ALA A 68 -3.49 -4.94 -3.10
C ALA A 68 -3.58 -5.18 -4.61
N LYS A 69 -4.81 -5.11 -5.16
CA LYS A 69 -5.04 -5.31 -6.60
C LYS A 69 -4.49 -4.18 -7.46
N GLY A 70 -4.70 -2.92 -7.05
CA GLY A 70 -4.38 -1.74 -7.85
C GLY A 70 -2.93 -1.30 -7.77
N LEU A 71 -2.28 -1.54 -6.64
CA LEU A 71 -0.88 -1.19 -6.41
C LEU A 71 0.03 -2.42 -6.38
N HIS A 72 -0.49 -3.63 -6.61
CA HIS A 72 0.28 -4.88 -6.54
C HIS A 72 1.03 -5.04 -5.20
N LEU A 73 0.36 -4.68 -4.10
CA LEU A 73 0.89 -4.83 -2.75
C LEU A 73 0.45 -6.17 -2.15
N PRO A 74 1.35 -6.93 -1.48
CA PRO A 74 0.96 -8.14 -0.79
C PRO A 74 -0.09 -7.86 0.30
N LEU A 75 -1.15 -8.69 0.37
CA LEU A 75 -2.21 -8.55 1.37
C LEU A 75 -1.65 -8.60 2.80
N GLU A 76 -0.66 -9.46 3.03
CA GLU A 76 0.02 -9.61 4.33
C GLU A 76 0.67 -8.32 4.83
N VAL A 77 1.16 -7.44 3.92
CA VAL A 77 1.72 -6.13 4.26
C VAL A 77 0.59 -5.18 4.70
N LEU A 78 -0.54 -5.19 3.99
CA LEU A 78 -1.66 -4.30 4.26
C LEU A 78 -2.49 -4.69 5.50
N LEU A 79 -2.42 -5.96 5.93
CA LEU A 79 -3.10 -6.47 7.12
C LEU A 79 -2.37 -6.16 8.43
N GLN A 80 -1.15 -5.65 8.37
CA GLN A 80 -0.40 -5.30 9.58
C GLN A 80 -1.02 -4.11 10.32
N PRO A 81 -0.92 -4.06 11.66
CA PRO A 81 -1.40 -2.91 12.42
C PRO A 81 -0.64 -1.63 12.05
N VAL A 82 -1.38 -0.56 11.74
CA VAL A 82 -0.82 0.76 11.44
C VAL A 82 -0.08 1.30 12.67
N ARG A 83 1.22 1.62 12.52
CA ARG A 83 2.03 2.13 13.63
C ARG A 83 1.67 3.59 13.92
N LYS A 84 1.20 3.90 15.13
CA LYS A 84 0.93 5.29 15.53
C LYS A 84 2.24 6.10 15.54
N MET A 85 2.22 7.30 14.97
CA MET A 85 3.34 8.24 15.10
C MET A 85 3.55 8.59 16.57
N LYS A 86 4.77 8.40 17.09
CA LYS A 86 5.17 8.98 18.37
C LYS A 86 5.32 10.48 18.14
N VAL A 87 4.37 11.27 18.61
CA VAL A 87 4.53 12.72 18.70
C VAL A 87 5.48 12.96 19.87
N GLY A 88 6.69 13.43 19.54
CA GLY A 88 7.65 13.95 20.51
C GLY A 88 7.37 15.40 20.84
#